data_AF-A0A1C5DHL7-F1
#
_entry.id   AF-A0A1C5DHL7-F1
#
_cell.length_a   1.000
_cell.length_b   1.000
_cell.length_c   1.000
_cell.angle_alpha   90.00
_cell.angle_beta   90.00
_cell.angle_gamma   90.00
#
_symmetry.space_group_name_H-M   'P 1'
#
loop_
_entity.id
_entity.type
_entity.pdbx_description
1 polymer ?
#
loop_
_entity_poly.entity_id
_entity_poly.type
_entity_poly.pdbx_seq_one_letter_code
_entity_poly.pdbx_strand_id
1 'polypeptide(L)'
;MSYAPPSGVDLTARHPALRDPGVRTRHAREGEALLVMCSRLSVEKRPGTALDTLEALIRRGRPAVLVVAGDGPLRARLEQRVRERGLPVTFLGHLSDRAALGALQATADLALAPGPAETFGLAALEAMACGTPVVASASSALPEVIGSAGATAADHGEAFADAVELLLDRPESERREAARARAECFGWGTAVEAFLAAHDTEVLDRAEGRTGGRDGTRRGVPEGVA
;
A
#
# COMPACT_ATOMS: atom_id res chain seq x y z
N MET A 1 -13.82 6.08 23.94
CA MET A 1 -13.38 6.04 22.53
C MET A 1 -12.87 4.64 22.29
N SER A 2 -13.50 3.87 21.41
CA SER A 2 -13.05 2.50 21.10
C SER A 2 -11.87 2.61 20.14
N TYR A 3 -10.65 2.42 20.63
CA TYR A 3 -9.45 2.40 19.81
C TYR A 3 -9.40 1.06 19.07
N ALA A 4 -9.85 1.05 17.80
CA ALA A 4 -9.58 -0.08 16.93
C ALA A 4 -8.10 0.01 16.52
N PRO A 5 -7.27 -0.97 16.88
CA PRO A 5 -5.85 -0.91 16.54
C PRO A 5 -5.68 -0.92 15.01
N PRO A 6 -4.78 -0.07 14.49
CA PRO A 6 -4.59 0.04 13.05
C PRO A 6 -4.12 -1.29 12.46
N SER A 7 -4.63 -1.66 11.28
CA SER A 7 -4.10 -2.82 10.55
C SER A 7 -2.65 -2.55 10.15
N GLY A 8 -1.76 -3.49 10.42
CA GLY A 8 -0.34 -3.35 10.10
C GLY A 8 -0.02 -3.59 8.61
N VAL A 9 1.10 -3.03 8.15
CA VAL A 9 1.69 -3.33 6.83
C VAL A 9 2.90 -4.24 6.98
N ASP A 10 3.07 -5.17 6.05
CA ASP A 10 4.25 -6.03 5.97
C ASP A 10 5.41 -5.28 5.29
N LEU A 11 6.25 -4.64 6.12
CA LEU A 11 7.39 -3.82 5.68
C LEU A 11 8.52 -4.63 5.04
N THR A 12 8.51 -5.95 5.18
CA THR A 12 9.50 -6.87 4.60
C THR A 12 9.04 -7.27 3.20
N ALA A 13 7.79 -7.69 3.05
CA ALA A 13 7.23 -8.08 1.75
C ALA A 13 6.88 -6.86 0.87
N ARG A 14 6.72 -5.67 1.46
CA ARG A 14 6.51 -4.39 0.75
C ARG A 14 7.71 -3.50 1.00
N HIS A 15 8.61 -3.44 0.02
CA HIS A 15 9.90 -2.78 0.20
C HIS A 15 10.34 -2.02 -1.07
N PRO A 16 11.03 -0.87 -0.94
CA PRO A 16 11.52 -0.12 -2.11
C PRO A 16 12.46 -0.91 -3.02
N ALA A 17 13.14 -1.93 -2.50
CA ALA A 17 14.03 -2.81 -3.27
C ALA A 17 13.29 -3.69 -4.30
N LEU A 18 11.96 -3.75 -4.26
CA LEU A 18 11.16 -4.45 -5.27
C LEU A 18 11.03 -3.66 -6.58
N ARG A 19 11.56 -2.44 -6.64
CA ARG A 19 11.56 -1.62 -7.86
C ARG A 19 12.25 -2.37 -8.99
N ASP A 20 11.56 -2.47 -10.13
CA ASP A 20 12.00 -3.25 -11.28
C ASP A 20 11.96 -2.40 -12.56
N PRO A 21 13.13 -2.06 -13.16
CA PRO A 21 13.20 -1.34 -14.43
C PRO A 21 12.46 -2.02 -15.60
N GLY A 22 12.37 -3.36 -15.59
CA GLY A 22 11.61 -4.13 -16.58
C GLY A 22 10.10 -3.89 -16.45
N VAL A 23 9.58 -3.80 -15.23
CA VAL A 23 8.19 -3.39 -14.98
C VAL A 23 7.97 -1.96 -15.47
N ARG A 24 8.92 -1.05 -15.24
CA ARG A 24 8.80 0.36 -15.67
C ARG A 24 8.67 0.48 -17.19
N THR A 25 9.62 -0.12 -17.91
CA THR A 25 9.69 -0.04 -19.38
C THR A 25 8.50 -0.73 -20.07
N ARG A 26 7.88 -1.72 -19.43
CA ARG A 26 6.65 -2.36 -19.93
C ARG A 26 5.43 -1.43 -19.91
N HIS A 27 5.38 -0.49 -18.97
CA HIS A 27 4.17 0.30 -18.72
C HIS A 27 4.30 1.77 -19.10
N ALA A 28 5.50 2.35 -19.06
CA ALA A 28 5.69 3.78 -19.24
C ALA A 28 6.99 4.07 -19.99
N ARG A 29 6.93 5.02 -20.93
CA ARG A 29 8.08 5.51 -21.68
C ARG A 29 8.92 6.45 -20.83
N GLU A 30 10.09 6.80 -21.36
CA GLU A 30 10.92 7.85 -20.77
C GLU A 30 10.14 9.19 -20.75
N GLY A 31 10.18 9.90 -19.62
CA GLY A 31 9.47 11.16 -19.42
C GLY A 31 7.99 11.06 -19.07
N GLU A 32 7.36 9.87 -19.18
CA GLU A 32 5.97 9.65 -18.73
C GLU A 32 5.94 9.33 -17.25
N ALA A 33 5.06 9.96 -16.46
CA ALA A 33 4.80 9.54 -15.09
C ALA A 33 4.00 8.23 -15.06
N LEU A 34 4.44 7.24 -14.28
CA LEU A 34 3.74 5.97 -14.07
C LEU A 34 2.86 6.08 -12.83
N LEU A 35 1.55 6.22 -13.04
CA LEU A 35 0.56 6.19 -11.97
C LEU A 35 0.03 4.77 -11.79
N VAL A 36 -0.26 4.37 -10.55
CA VAL A 36 -0.90 3.09 -10.26
C VAL A 36 -2.15 3.25 -9.41
N MET A 37 -3.17 2.41 -9.65
CA MET A 37 -4.32 2.25 -8.75
C MET A 37 -4.50 0.77 -8.43
N CYS A 38 -4.40 0.42 -7.15
CA CYS A 38 -4.52 -0.94 -6.64
C CYS A 38 -5.77 -1.08 -5.78
N SER A 39 -6.93 -1.34 -6.39
CA SER A 39 -8.21 -1.42 -5.65
C SER A 39 -9.26 -2.22 -6.42
N ARG A 40 -10.34 -2.61 -5.73
CA ARG A 40 -11.55 -3.07 -6.44
C ARG A 40 -12.09 -1.96 -7.35
N LEU A 41 -12.65 -2.36 -8.48
CA LEU A 41 -13.28 -1.45 -9.44
C LEU A 41 -14.78 -1.35 -9.15
N SER A 42 -15.10 -0.65 -8.07
CA SER A 42 -16.44 -0.54 -7.51
C SER A 42 -16.82 0.92 -7.22
N VAL A 43 -18.11 1.18 -6.99
CA VAL A 43 -18.67 2.53 -6.88
C VAL A 43 -18.03 3.31 -5.74
N GLU A 44 -17.81 2.66 -4.59
CA GLU A 44 -17.22 3.25 -3.40
C GLU A 44 -15.75 3.61 -3.57
N LYS A 45 -15.04 2.94 -4.50
CA LYS A 45 -13.62 3.18 -4.80
C LYS A 45 -13.41 4.29 -5.83
N ARG A 46 -14.48 4.75 -6.49
CA ARG A 46 -14.45 5.80 -7.52
C ARG A 46 -13.28 5.71 -8.51
N PRO A 47 -13.05 4.54 -9.14
CA PRO A 47 -11.95 4.36 -10.10
C PRO A 47 -12.04 5.32 -11.31
N GLY A 48 -13.22 5.86 -11.60
CA GLY A 48 -13.41 6.87 -12.64
C GLY A 48 -12.61 8.15 -12.39
N THR A 49 -12.41 8.55 -11.13
CA THR A 49 -11.62 9.73 -10.78
C THR A 49 -10.16 9.56 -11.19
N ALA A 50 -9.58 8.36 -11.10
CA ALA A 50 -8.22 8.11 -11.58
C ALA A 50 -8.08 8.30 -13.11
N LEU A 51 -9.13 7.98 -13.88
CA LEU A 51 -9.18 8.27 -15.32
C LEU A 51 -9.28 9.79 -15.57
N ASP A 52 -10.10 10.48 -14.78
CA ASP A 52 -10.25 11.94 -14.86
C ASP A 52 -8.93 12.66 -14.54
N THR A 53 -8.20 12.18 -13.55
CA THR A 53 -6.86 12.65 -13.17
C THR A 53 -5.88 12.51 -14.34
N LEU A 54 -5.82 11.32 -14.94
CA LEU A 54 -4.94 11.05 -16.07
C LEU A 54 -5.25 11.96 -17.26
N GLU A 55 -6.53 12.11 -17.59
CA GLU A 55 -7.00 12.99 -18.67
C GLU A 55 -6.62 14.46 -18.41
N ALA A 56 -6.75 14.92 -17.17
CA ALA A 56 -6.35 16.27 -16.77
C ALA A 56 -4.83 16.50 -16.92
N LEU A 57 -4.00 15.56 -16.47
CA LEU A 57 -2.53 15.64 -16.61
C LEU A 57 -2.10 15.72 -18.08
N ILE A 58 -2.64 14.83 -18.92
CA ILE A 58 -2.33 14.80 -20.36
C ILE A 58 -2.73 16.13 -21.02
N ARG A 59 -3.93 16.64 -20.70
CA ARG A 59 -4.41 17.92 -21.24
C ARG A 59 -3.54 19.11 -20.82
N ARG A 60 -2.92 19.05 -19.63
CA ARG A 60 -1.97 20.05 -19.13
C ARG A 60 -0.56 19.91 -19.73
N GLY A 61 -0.33 18.92 -20.60
CA GLY A 61 0.97 18.66 -21.19
C GLY A 61 1.93 17.93 -20.26
N ARG A 62 1.41 17.25 -19.21
CA ARG A 62 2.19 16.36 -18.34
C ARG A 62 2.01 14.91 -18.82
N PRO A 63 3.00 14.31 -19.51
CA PRO A 63 2.88 12.94 -20.00
C PRO A 63 2.76 11.97 -18.84
N ALA A 64 1.73 11.13 -18.85
CA ALA A 64 1.47 10.16 -17.81
C ALA A 64 0.72 8.95 -18.36
N VAL A 65 0.84 7.83 -17.66
CA VAL A 65 0.10 6.59 -17.90
C VAL A 65 -0.51 6.09 -16.59
N LEU A 66 -1.56 5.30 -16.69
CA LEU A 66 -2.18 4.66 -15.52
C LEU A 66 -2.18 3.14 -15.65
N VAL A 67 -1.68 2.46 -14.64
CA VAL A 67 -1.82 1.00 -14.49
C VAL A 67 -2.81 0.70 -13.39
N VAL A 68 -3.83 -0.10 -13.70
CA VAL A 68 -4.90 -0.48 -12.79
C VAL A 68 -4.76 -1.95 -12.43
N ALA A 69 -4.39 -2.24 -11.18
CA ALA A 69 -4.35 -3.58 -10.60
C ALA A 69 -5.59 -3.80 -9.74
N GLY A 70 -6.58 -4.46 -10.31
CA GLY A 70 -7.84 -4.74 -9.65
C GLY A 70 -8.94 -5.14 -10.62
N ASP A 71 -10.01 -5.69 -10.08
CA ASP A 71 -11.20 -6.05 -10.83
C ASP A 71 -12.46 -5.60 -10.08
N GLY A 72 -13.60 -5.64 -10.75
CA GLY A 72 -14.88 -5.29 -10.15
C GLY A 72 -15.96 -4.95 -11.17
N PRO A 73 -17.19 -4.70 -10.68
CA PRO A 73 -18.36 -4.49 -11.52
C PRO A 73 -18.25 -3.29 -12.48
N LEU A 74 -17.36 -2.33 -12.19
CA LEU A 74 -17.18 -1.16 -13.07
C LEU A 74 -16.16 -1.39 -14.19
N ARG A 75 -15.46 -2.53 -14.24
CA ARG A 75 -14.35 -2.77 -15.18
C ARG A 75 -14.74 -2.51 -16.63
N ALA A 76 -15.79 -3.16 -17.12
CA ALA A 76 -16.22 -3.04 -18.52
C ALA A 76 -16.54 -1.59 -18.92
N ARG A 77 -17.19 -0.84 -18.02
CA ARG A 77 -17.52 0.58 -18.23
C ARG A 77 -16.27 1.46 -18.26
N LEU A 78 -15.29 1.18 -17.41
CA LEU A 78 -14.02 1.93 -17.38
C LEU A 78 -13.19 1.65 -18.64
N GLU A 79 -13.08 0.39 -19.06
CA GLU A 79 -12.38 0.01 -20.29
C GLU A 79 -13.03 0.63 -21.54
N GLN A 80 -14.37 0.66 -21.59
CA GLN A 80 -15.09 1.37 -22.65
C GLN A 80 -14.74 2.86 -22.67
N ARG A 81 -14.79 3.52 -21.52
CA ARG A 81 -14.43 4.95 -21.39
C ARG A 81 -13.00 5.22 -21.84
N VAL A 82 -12.06 4.35 -21.49
CA VAL A 82 -10.64 4.46 -21.90
C VAL A 82 -10.52 4.38 -23.42
N ARG A 83 -11.21 3.44 -24.08
CA ARG A 83 -11.21 3.31 -25.55
C ARG A 83 -11.81 4.54 -26.23
N GLU A 84 -12.96 5.02 -25.74
CA GLU A 84 -13.65 6.19 -26.30
C GLU A 84 -12.81 7.47 -26.21
N ARG A 85 -12.01 7.61 -25.15
CA ARG A 85 -11.19 8.80 -24.88
C ARG A 85 -9.74 8.67 -25.32
N GLY A 86 -9.31 7.49 -25.77
CA GLY A 86 -7.91 7.23 -26.16
C GLY A 86 -6.92 7.40 -25.00
N LEU A 87 -7.31 7.07 -23.76
CA LEU A 87 -6.45 7.26 -22.59
C LEU A 87 -5.39 6.14 -22.47
N PRO A 88 -4.13 6.45 -22.08
CA PRO A 88 -3.08 5.45 -21.92
C PRO A 88 -3.22 4.70 -20.58
N VAL A 89 -4.15 3.74 -20.55
CA VAL A 89 -4.48 2.96 -19.34
C VAL A 89 -4.31 1.47 -19.59
N THR A 90 -3.64 0.79 -18.67
CA THR A 90 -3.50 -0.68 -18.68
C THR A 90 -4.26 -1.29 -17.51
N PHE A 91 -5.24 -2.17 -17.79
CA PHE A 91 -5.93 -2.95 -16.77
C PHE A 91 -5.28 -4.33 -16.63
N LEU A 92 -4.73 -4.64 -15.46
CA LEU A 92 -4.09 -5.93 -15.18
C LEU A 92 -5.06 -6.97 -14.59
N GLY A 93 -6.26 -6.56 -14.21
CA GLY A 93 -7.16 -7.39 -13.43
C GLY A 93 -6.63 -7.61 -12.01
N HIS A 94 -7.16 -8.62 -11.32
CA HIS A 94 -6.70 -8.98 -9.98
C HIS A 94 -5.32 -9.66 -10.03
N LEU A 95 -4.33 -9.02 -9.38
CA LEU A 95 -3.01 -9.61 -9.19
C LEU A 95 -2.98 -10.42 -7.88
N SER A 96 -3.00 -11.74 -7.99
CA SER A 96 -2.87 -12.66 -6.86
C SER A 96 -1.42 -12.83 -6.38
N ASP A 97 -0.46 -12.61 -7.27
CA ASP A 97 0.96 -12.62 -6.94
C ASP A 97 1.35 -11.34 -6.19
N ARG A 98 1.67 -11.51 -4.91
CA ARG A 98 2.08 -10.43 -4.00
C ARG A 98 3.41 -9.79 -4.45
N ALA A 99 4.33 -10.57 -5.00
CA ALA A 99 5.62 -10.06 -5.47
C ALA A 99 5.41 -9.18 -6.70
N ALA A 100 4.60 -9.62 -7.67
CA ALA A 100 4.24 -8.82 -8.84
C ALA A 100 3.53 -7.51 -8.45
N LEU A 101 2.59 -7.56 -7.50
CA LEU A 101 1.91 -6.36 -6.99
C LEU A 101 2.91 -5.42 -6.29
N GLY A 102 3.82 -5.96 -5.48
CA GLY A 102 4.86 -5.20 -4.79
C GLY A 102 5.84 -4.54 -5.75
N ALA A 103 6.27 -5.25 -6.79
CA ALA A 103 7.11 -4.71 -7.85
C ALA A 103 6.41 -3.60 -8.64
N LEU A 104 5.14 -3.77 -8.99
CA LEU A 104 4.33 -2.73 -9.62
C LEU A 104 4.24 -1.48 -8.74
N GLN A 105 3.88 -1.65 -7.46
CA GLN A 105 3.79 -0.55 -6.50
C GLN A 105 5.13 0.15 -6.33
N ALA A 106 6.23 -0.58 -6.11
CA ALA A 106 7.58 -0.02 -5.93
C ALA A 106 8.13 0.67 -7.18
N THR A 107 7.62 0.31 -8.37
CA THR A 107 8.08 0.88 -9.64
C THR A 107 7.29 2.10 -10.07
N ALA A 108 6.05 2.24 -9.61
CA ALA A 108 5.23 3.42 -9.89
C ALA A 108 5.82 4.70 -9.29
N ASP A 109 5.59 5.81 -9.96
CA ASP A 109 5.97 7.14 -9.49
C ASP A 109 5.02 7.61 -8.38
N LEU A 110 3.73 7.30 -8.52
CA LEU A 110 2.65 7.65 -7.59
C LEU A 110 1.55 6.60 -7.58
N ALA A 111 0.90 6.42 -6.43
CA ALA A 111 -0.31 5.62 -6.28
C ALA A 111 -1.54 6.50 -6.05
N LEU A 112 -2.67 6.16 -6.68
CA LEU A 112 -3.94 6.86 -6.54
C LEU A 112 -4.92 6.06 -5.68
N ALA A 113 -5.50 6.71 -4.68
CA ALA A 113 -6.56 6.18 -3.83
C ALA A 113 -7.79 7.13 -3.84
N PRO A 114 -8.58 7.15 -4.93
CA PRO A 114 -9.64 8.13 -5.13
C PRO A 114 -10.92 7.87 -4.34
N GLY A 115 -11.06 6.71 -3.70
CA GLY A 115 -12.27 6.33 -2.98
C GLY A 115 -12.46 7.14 -1.68
N PRO A 116 -13.60 7.81 -1.48
CA PRO A 116 -13.91 8.47 -0.20
C PRO A 116 -14.22 7.45 0.90
N ALA A 117 -14.59 6.22 0.54
CA ALA A 117 -14.86 5.12 1.47
C ALA A 117 -13.61 4.23 1.71
N GLU A 118 -12.41 4.82 1.65
CA GLU A 118 -11.19 4.14 2.10
C GLU A 118 -11.11 4.21 3.63
N THR A 119 -11.24 3.05 4.28
CA THR A 119 -11.22 2.92 5.75
C THR A 119 -9.82 2.72 6.28
N PHE A 120 -9.18 1.61 5.94
CA PHE A 120 -7.79 1.33 6.38
C PHE A 120 -6.77 1.66 5.30
N GLY A 121 -7.18 1.62 4.03
CA GLY A 121 -6.31 1.95 2.91
C GLY A 121 -5.07 1.07 2.82
N LEU A 122 -5.19 -0.24 3.10
CA LEU A 122 -4.05 -1.17 3.06
C LEU A 122 -3.24 -1.06 1.77
N ALA A 123 -3.89 -0.96 0.61
CA ALA A 123 -3.18 -0.80 -0.67
C ALA A 123 -2.36 0.50 -0.75
N ALA A 124 -2.83 1.59 -0.12
CA ALA A 124 -2.09 2.83 -0.01
C ALA A 124 -0.89 2.69 0.94
N LEU A 125 -1.10 2.07 2.11
CA LEU A 125 0.00 1.77 3.05
C LEU A 125 1.05 0.84 2.43
N GLU A 126 0.64 -0.18 1.69
CA GLU A 126 1.55 -1.07 0.96
C GLU A 126 2.34 -0.31 -0.12
N ALA A 127 1.71 0.61 -0.85
CA ALA A 127 2.40 1.46 -1.81
C ALA A 127 3.45 2.35 -1.11
N MET A 128 3.07 2.98 0.00
CA MET A 128 4.00 3.79 0.81
C MET A 128 5.14 2.96 1.39
N ALA A 129 4.88 1.71 1.83
CA ALA A 129 5.91 0.78 2.29
C ALA A 129 6.90 0.40 1.17
N CYS A 130 6.44 0.35 -0.09
CA CYS A 130 7.28 0.23 -1.28
C CYS A 130 8.01 1.54 -1.66
N GLY A 131 7.86 2.61 -0.87
CA GLY A 131 8.44 3.92 -1.11
C GLY A 131 7.68 4.72 -2.17
N THR A 132 6.42 4.39 -2.46
CA THR A 132 5.63 5.07 -3.49
C THR A 132 4.62 6.02 -2.83
N PRO A 133 4.74 7.34 -3.05
CA PRO A 133 3.83 8.30 -2.46
C PRO A 133 2.40 8.13 -3.00
N VAL A 134 1.42 8.52 -2.17
CA VAL A 134 -0.01 8.34 -2.44
C VAL A 134 -0.72 9.68 -2.58
N VAL A 135 -1.58 9.79 -3.59
CA VAL A 135 -2.63 10.81 -3.66
C VAL A 135 -3.96 10.19 -3.26
N ALA A 136 -4.58 10.70 -2.19
CA ALA A 136 -5.81 10.14 -1.63
C ALA A 136 -6.97 11.14 -1.63
N SER A 137 -8.19 10.61 -1.55
CA SER A 137 -9.38 11.41 -1.29
C SER A 137 -9.28 12.09 0.08
N ALA A 138 -9.49 13.41 0.11
CA ALA A 138 -9.57 14.19 1.35
C ALA A 138 -10.79 13.81 2.20
N SER A 139 -11.81 13.21 1.59
CA SER A 139 -13.04 12.75 2.26
C SER A 139 -12.91 11.35 2.88
N SER A 140 -11.76 10.69 2.73
CA SER A 140 -11.50 9.35 3.26
C SER A 140 -10.81 9.36 4.63
N ALA A 141 -10.53 8.19 5.20
CA ALA A 141 -9.70 8.08 6.39
C ALA A 141 -8.18 8.18 6.10
N LEU A 142 -7.78 8.18 4.81
CA LEU A 142 -6.38 8.22 4.41
C LEU A 142 -5.60 9.50 4.77
N PRO A 143 -6.19 10.71 4.92
CA PRO A 143 -5.42 11.89 5.32
C PRO A 143 -4.61 11.67 6.61
N GLU A 144 -5.21 11.00 7.60
CA GLU A 144 -4.52 10.65 8.85
C GLU A 144 -3.44 9.60 8.62
N VAL A 145 -3.66 8.66 7.71
CA VAL A 145 -2.72 7.57 7.42
C VAL A 145 -1.50 8.08 6.65
N ILE A 146 -1.69 8.86 5.60
CA ILE A 146 -0.58 9.28 4.70
C ILE A 146 0.18 10.51 5.21
N GLY A 147 -0.46 11.35 6.04
CA GLY A 147 0.15 12.59 6.54
C GLY A 147 0.73 13.47 5.42
N SER A 148 1.87 14.11 5.69
CA SER A 148 2.58 14.96 4.71
C SER A 148 3.43 14.17 3.70
N ALA A 149 3.52 12.84 3.86
CA ALA A 149 4.28 11.95 2.98
C ALA A 149 3.52 11.59 1.69
N GLY A 150 2.25 11.96 1.60
CA GLY A 150 1.44 11.94 0.39
C GLY A 150 0.76 13.28 0.15
N ALA A 151 -0.31 13.28 -0.62
CA ALA A 151 -1.16 14.43 -0.82
C ALA A 151 -2.64 14.02 -0.79
N THR A 152 -3.50 14.94 -0.38
CA THR A 152 -4.95 14.76 -0.38
C THR A 152 -5.58 15.68 -1.41
N ALA A 153 -6.65 15.22 -2.05
CA ALA A 153 -7.37 15.98 -3.06
C ALA A 153 -8.88 15.91 -2.85
N ALA A 154 -9.60 16.95 -3.31
CA ALA A 154 -11.04 16.87 -3.48
C ALA A 154 -11.40 15.77 -4.50
N ASP A 155 -12.61 15.22 -4.41
CA ASP A 155 -12.99 13.96 -5.09
C ASP A 155 -13.28 14.08 -6.59
N HIS A 156 -12.45 14.81 -7.33
CA HIS A 156 -12.55 15.01 -8.78
C HIS A 156 -11.17 15.07 -9.45
N GLY A 157 -11.12 14.77 -10.75
CA GLY A 157 -9.87 14.60 -11.50
C GLY A 157 -8.92 15.79 -11.44
N GLU A 158 -9.42 17.03 -11.56
CA GLU A 158 -8.56 18.23 -11.51
C GLU A 158 -7.79 18.36 -10.19
N ALA A 159 -8.46 18.18 -9.04
CA ALA A 159 -7.78 18.30 -7.74
C ALA A 159 -6.77 17.17 -7.53
N PHE A 160 -7.08 15.96 -8.00
CA PHE A 160 -6.11 14.87 -7.99
C PHE A 160 -4.92 15.15 -8.92
N ALA A 161 -5.14 15.79 -10.07
CA ALA A 161 -4.06 16.18 -10.97
C ALA A 161 -3.15 17.24 -10.32
N ASP A 162 -3.72 18.24 -9.66
CA ASP A 162 -2.97 19.24 -8.89
C ASP A 162 -2.09 18.57 -7.82
N ALA A 163 -2.66 17.60 -7.08
CA ALA A 163 -1.95 16.85 -6.04
C ALA A 163 -0.86 15.92 -6.62
N VAL A 164 -1.10 15.33 -7.81
CA VAL A 164 -0.08 14.54 -8.53
C VAL A 164 1.09 15.44 -8.93
N GLU A 165 0.82 16.59 -9.55
CA GLU A 165 1.86 17.54 -9.97
C GLU A 165 2.68 18.05 -8.78
N LEU A 166 2.00 18.40 -7.67
CA LEU A 166 2.65 18.81 -6.42
C LEU A 166 3.67 17.77 -5.92
N LEU A 167 3.35 16.48 -6.00
CA LEU A 167 4.26 15.42 -5.57
C LEU A 167 5.36 15.13 -6.60
N LEU A 168 5.06 15.20 -7.90
CA LEU A 168 6.05 15.00 -8.96
C LEU A 168 7.10 16.12 -9.00
N ASP A 169 6.73 17.34 -8.62
CA ASP A 169 7.65 18.48 -8.58
C ASP A 169 8.62 18.44 -7.38
N ARG A 170 8.41 17.52 -6.42
CA ARG A 170 9.39 17.23 -5.35
C ARG A 170 10.47 16.27 -5.84
N PRO A 171 11.72 16.35 -5.33
CA PRO A 171 12.75 15.38 -5.64
C PRO A 171 12.30 13.93 -5.38
N GLU A 172 12.67 13.01 -6.27
CA GLU A 172 12.23 11.63 -6.20
C GLU A 172 12.68 10.92 -4.93
N SER A 173 13.94 11.12 -4.53
CA SER A 173 14.46 10.57 -3.28
C SER A 173 13.61 11.01 -2.09
N GLU A 174 13.35 12.31 -1.95
CA GLU A 174 12.61 12.88 -0.82
C GLU A 174 11.19 12.33 -0.71
N ARG A 175 10.43 12.33 -1.80
CA ARG A 175 9.03 11.85 -1.77
C ARG A 175 8.95 10.34 -1.49
N ARG A 176 9.92 9.56 -1.97
CA ARG A 176 9.96 8.11 -1.75
C ARG A 176 10.42 7.75 -0.33
N GLU A 177 11.43 8.44 0.19
CA GLU A 177 11.89 8.30 1.58
C GLU A 177 10.79 8.69 2.57
N ALA A 178 10.11 9.81 2.34
CA ALA A 178 8.99 10.23 3.17
C ALA A 178 7.85 9.19 3.18
N ALA A 179 7.49 8.66 2.01
CA ALA A 179 6.48 7.60 1.89
C ALA A 179 6.86 6.36 2.71
N ARG A 180 8.11 5.89 2.57
CA ARG A 180 8.61 4.74 3.33
C ARG A 180 8.59 5.00 4.84
N ALA A 181 9.16 6.13 5.28
CA ALA A 181 9.23 6.49 6.69
C ALA A 181 7.83 6.56 7.32
N ARG A 182 6.84 7.08 6.59
CA ARG A 182 5.46 7.12 7.09
C ARG A 182 4.85 5.73 7.22
N ALA A 183 5.09 4.83 6.26
CA ALA A 183 4.58 3.46 6.33
C ALA A 183 5.19 2.66 7.50
N GLU A 184 6.45 2.95 7.87
CA GLU A 184 7.12 2.30 9.00
C GLU A 184 6.43 2.59 10.35
N CYS A 185 5.68 3.69 10.47
CA CYS A 185 4.82 3.98 11.63
C CYS A 185 3.61 3.03 11.77
N PHE A 186 3.33 2.22 10.75
CA PHE A 186 2.19 1.29 10.70
C PHE A 186 2.65 -0.16 10.52
N GLY A 187 3.89 -0.49 10.86
CA GLY A 187 4.37 -1.87 10.84
C GLY A 187 3.54 -2.79 11.77
N TRP A 188 3.49 -4.08 11.46
CA TRP A 188 2.76 -5.06 12.30
C TRP A 188 3.20 -5.06 13.76
N GLY A 189 4.50 -4.84 14.04
CA GLY A 189 5.00 -4.70 15.41
C GLY A 189 4.28 -3.58 16.16
N THR A 190 4.25 -2.37 15.58
CA THR A 190 3.57 -1.20 16.13
C THR A 190 2.06 -1.41 16.27
N ALA A 191 1.42 -2.05 15.27
CA ALA A 191 -0.01 -2.37 15.32
C ALA A 191 -0.35 -3.33 16.47
N VAL A 192 0.48 -4.36 16.69
CA VAL A 192 0.31 -5.33 17.78
C VAL A 192 0.59 -4.70 19.14
N GLU A 193 1.64 -3.89 19.27
CA GLU A 193 1.92 -3.14 20.50
C GLU A 193 0.77 -2.20 20.86
N ALA A 194 0.24 -1.45 19.89
CA ALA A 194 -0.91 -0.58 20.09
C ALA A 194 -2.19 -1.37 20.45
N PHE A 195 -2.41 -2.55 19.85
CA PHE A 195 -3.48 -3.46 20.23
C PHE A 195 -3.34 -3.88 21.70
N LEU A 196 -2.16 -4.37 22.10
CA LEU A 196 -1.90 -4.91 23.43
C LEU A 196 -1.98 -3.83 24.51
N ALA A 197 -1.44 -2.65 24.24
CA ALA A 197 -1.54 -1.48 25.11
C ALA A 197 -3.00 -1.02 25.31
N ALA A 198 -3.83 -1.09 24.28
CA ALA A 198 -5.26 -0.74 24.39
C ALA A 198 -6.08 -1.75 25.20
N HIS A 199 -5.55 -2.95 25.47
CA HIS A 199 -6.21 -4.02 26.22
C HIS A 199 -5.52 -4.34 27.55
N ASP A 200 -4.68 -3.44 28.07
CA ASP A 200 -3.89 -3.61 29.31
C ASP A 200 -3.17 -4.97 29.39
N THR A 201 -2.74 -5.50 28.24
CA THR A 201 -2.08 -6.81 28.17
C THR A 201 -0.59 -6.57 27.94
N GLU A 202 0.25 -6.97 28.90
CA GLU A 202 1.70 -6.90 28.73
C GLU A 202 2.17 -7.86 27.62
N VAL A 203 3.14 -7.41 26.82
CA VAL A 203 3.86 -8.26 25.87
C VAL A 203 4.62 -9.31 26.70
N LEU A 204 4.14 -10.56 26.69
CA LEU A 204 4.88 -11.66 27.29
C LEU A 204 6.21 -11.81 26.54
N ASP A 205 7.28 -11.34 27.17
CA ASP A 205 8.62 -11.44 26.64
C ASP A 205 8.97 -12.93 26.45
N ARG A 206 9.05 -13.37 25.20
CA ARG A 206 9.44 -14.74 24.87
C ARG A 206 10.95 -14.82 24.77
N ALA A 207 11.64 -14.62 25.89
CA ALA A 207 12.93 -15.23 26.13
C ALA A 207 13.30 -15.12 27.61
N GLU A 208 13.26 -16.25 28.34
CA GLU A 208 14.37 -16.78 29.14
C GLU A 208 13.87 -17.93 30.04
N GLY A 209 14.60 -19.07 30.02
CA GLY A 209 14.29 -20.20 30.90
C GLY A 209 14.45 -21.61 30.32
N ARG A 210 15.20 -21.78 29.23
CA ARG A 210 15.74 -23.09 28.86
C ARG A 210 17.12 -23.25 29.52
N THR A 211 17.17 -23.61 30.81
CA THR A 211 18.33 -24.23 31.48
C THR A 211 18.02 -24.69 32.92
N GLY A 212 18.53 -25.89 33.27
CA GLY A 212 18.57 -26.46 34.63
C GLY A 212 17.49 -27.53 34.87
N GLY A 213 17.70 -28.83 34.65
CA GLY A 213 18.79 -29.64 35.21
C GLY A 213 18.37 -30.22 36.56
N ARG A 214 17.87 -31.46 36.60
CA ARG A 214 17.93 -32.32 37.79
C ARG A 214 18.21 -33.76 37.39
N ASP A 215 19.48 -34.11 37.53
CA ASP A 215 19.98 -35.46 37.64
C ASP A 215 19.73 -36.00 39.08
N GLY A 216 19.40 -37.29 39.14
CA GLY A 216 19.79 -38.22 40.21
C GLY A 216 19.17 -38.11 41.62
N THR A 217 18.30 -39.07 41.97
CA THR A 217 18.63 -39.97 43.10
C THR A 217 17.90 -41.33 43.03
N ARG A 218 18.69 -42.40 43.04
CA ARG A 218 18.30 -43.82 43.11
C ARG A 218 17.89 -44.25 44.52
N ARG A 219 16.96 -45.18 44.62
CA ARG A 219 16.94 -46.39 45.52
C ARG A 219 15.99 -47.39 44.82
N GLY A 220 16.25 -48.66 44.59
CA GLY A 220 17.06 -49.70 45.24
C GLY A 220 16.16 -50.94 45.33
N VAL A 221 16.51 -52.00 44.58
CA VAL A 221 15.78 -53.28 44.33
C VAL A 221 15.88 -54.23 45.55
N PRO A 222 15.13 -55.36 45.65
CA PRO A 222 15.53 -56.67 45.05
C PRO A 222 14.36 -57.48 44.41
N GLU A 223 14.57 -58.20 43.29
CA GLU A 223 14.70 -59.68 43.13
C GLU A 223 13.53 -60.49 43.75
N GLY A 224 12.80 -61.42 43.12
CA GLY A 224 13.02 -62.38 42.02
C GLY A 224 12.35 -63.72 42.45
N VAL A 225 12.12 -64.66 41.51
CA VAL A 225 11.58 -66.05 41.67
C VAL A 225 10.03 -66.15 41.62
N ALA A 226 9.35 -66.93 40.75
CA ALA A 226 9.69 -67.96 39.76
C ALA A 226 8.78 -67.84 38.53
#